data_AF-A0A9P5NV77-F1
#
_entry.id   AF-A0A9P5NV77-F1
#
_cell.length_a   1.000
_cell.length_b   1.000
_cell.length_c   1.000
_cell.angle_alpha   90.00
_cell.angle_beta   90.00
_cell.angle_gamma   90.00
#
_symmetry.space_group_name_H-M   'P 1'
#
loop_
_entity.id
_entity.type
_entity.pdbx_description
1 polymer ?
#
loop_
_entity_poly.entity_id
_entity_poly.type
_entity_poly.pdbx_seq_one_letter_code
_entity_poly.pdbx_strand_id
1 'polypeptide(L)'
;MRGCWLRRRNNLQHPLVPGKANIFVDGVFTSALYFPGLSPNETFDCPLGNDPSIQIIYHPRKEKIYDPKSDLYTKSTTATYAQCIMIYNSKPVPIDELTVIGQIPVFEDPQVSIILKSPELTIVYLERLKQHLQ
;
A
#
# COMPACT_ATOMS: atom_id res chain seq x y z
N MET A 1 -5.29 2.30 1.74
CA MET A 1 -6.07 3.21 0.87
C MET A 1 -5.22 3.53 -0.35
N ARG A 2 -5.78 3.43 -1.55
CA ARG A 2 -5.10 3.79 -2.81
C ARG A 2 -5.27 5.31 -2.98
N GLY A 3 -4.18 6.06 -2.98
CA GLY A 3 -4.21 7.50 -3.13
C GLY A 3 -2.81 8.08 -3.15
N CYS A 4 -2.56 8.97 -4.09
CA CYS A 4 -1.36 9.76 -4.22
C CYS A 4 -1.50 11.00 -3.33
N TRP A 5 -0.42 11.32 -2.64
CA TRP A 5 -0.33 12.49 -1.78
C TRP A 5 0.84 13.32 -2.24
N LEU A 6 0.62 14.62 -2.35
CA LEU A 6 1.68 15.57 -2.64
C LEU A 6 2.03 16.30 -1.35
N ARG A 7 3.26 16.08 -0.86
CA ARG A 7 3.82 16.88 0.22
C ARG A 7 4.50 18.12 -0.34
N ARG A 8 4.03 19.31 0.03
CA ARG A 8 4.63 20.58 -0.38
C ARG A 8 4.90 21.47 0.82
N ARG A 9 5.84 22.38 0.65
CA ARG A 9 6.18 23.43 1.62
C ARG A 9 5.56 24.74 1.17
N ASN A 10 5.00 25.50 2.12
CA ASN A 10 4.66 26.90 1.89
C ASN A 10 5.95 27.73 1.74
N ASN A 11 6.32 28.05 0.51
CA ASN A 11 7.52 28.84 0.21
C ASN A 11 7.26 30.36 0.23
N LEU A 12 6.04 30.79 0.59
CA LEU A 12 5.71 32.21 0.70
C LEU A 12 6.22 32.76 2.04
N GLN A 13 6.50 34.07 2.08
CA GLN A 13 6.89 34.77 3.30
C GLN A 13 5.72 35.06 4.24
N HIS A 14 4.50 34.66 3.85
CA HIS A 14 3.26 34.96 4.56
C HIS A 14 2.48 33.66 4.83
N PRO A 15 1.66 33.64 5.89
CA PRO A 15 0.82 32.49 6.19
C PRO A 15 -0.31 32.35 5.16
N LEU A 16 -0.64 31.11 4.81
CA LEU A 16 -1.80 30.75 4.02
C LEU A 16 -3.03 30.69 4.92
N VAL A 17 -4.11 31.35 4.49
CA VAL A 17 -5.37 31.40 5.22
C VAL A 17 -6.12 30.07 5.07
N PRO A 18 -6.76 29.56 6.13
CA PRO A 18 -7.57 28.34 6.03
C PRO A 18 -8.77 28.54 5.09
N GLY A 19 -9.10 27.51 4.32
CA GLY A 19 -10.22 27.58 3.38
C GLY A 19 -10.39 26.35 2.51
N LYS A 20 -11.48 26.31 1.74
CA LYS A 20 -11.70 25.22 0.77
C LYS A 20 -10.83 25.44 -0.46
N ALA A 21 -10.14 24.38 -0.89
CA ALA A 21 -9.31 24.37 -2.08
C ALA A 21 -9.72 23.21 -2.99
N ASN A 22 -9.75 23.48 -4.29
CA ASN A 22 -9.92 22.47 -5.33
C ASN A 22 -8.56 22.13 -5.91
N ILE A 23 -8.31 20.84 -6.08
CA ILE A 23 -7.06 20.31 -6.61
C ILE A 23 -7.29 19.91 -8.06
N PHE A 24 -6.41 20.41 -8.92
CA PHE A 24 -6.37 20.07 -10.33
C PHE A 24 -5.02 19.45 -10.66
N VAL A 25 -5.04 18.34 -11.39
CA VAL A 25 -3.85 17.69 -11.95
C VAL A 25 -4.00 17.72 -13.46
N ASP A 26 -3.04 18.32 -14.16
CA ASP A 26 -3.05 18.48 -15.62
C ASP A 26 -4.35 19.12 -16.17
N GLY A 27 -4.92 20.06 -15.42
CA GLY A 27 -6.17 20.75 -15.76
C GLY A 27 -7.46 19.99 -15.42
N VAL A 28 -7.36 18.78 -14.86
CA VAL A 28 -8.50 17.94 -14.49
C VAL A 28 -8.77 18.03 -12.99
N PHE A 29 -10.03 18.28 -12.62
CA PHE A 29 -10.45 18.27 -11.21
C PHE A 29 -10.27 16.89 -10.62
N THR A 30 -9.53 16.81 -9.51
CA THR A 30 -9.18 15.53 -8.89
C THR A 30 -9.81 15.35 -7.52
N SER A 31 -9.77 16.39 -6.69
CA SER A 31 -10.27 16.34 -5.33
C SER A 31 -10.47 17.74 -4.78
N ALA A 32 -11.19 17.85 -3.67
CA ALA A 32 -11.29 19.07 -2.89
C ALA A 32 -10.82 18.79 -1.46
N LEU A 33 -10.13 19.73 -0.84
CA LEU A 33 -9.72 19.64 0.55
C LEU A 33 -10.06 20.93 1.30
N TYR A 34 -10.12 20.83 2.62
CA TYR A 34 -10.08 22.00 3.48
C TYR A 34 -8.64 22.24 3.92
N PHE A 35 -8.08 23.34 3.47
CA PHE A 35 -6.72 23.75 3.77
C PHE A 35 -6.66 24.31 5.20
N PRO A 36 -5.79 23.79 6.09
CA PRO A 36 -5.54 24.41 7.38
C PRO A 36 -4.78 25.72 7.19
N GLY A 37 -4.77 26.60 8.21
CA GLY A 37 -3.89 27.76 8.16
C GLY A 37 -2.43 27.30 8.24
N LEU A 38 -1.58 27.71 7.31
CA LEU A 38 -0.18 27.28 7.25
C LEU A 38 0.77 28.46 7.39
N SER A 39 1.76 28.34 8.25
CA SER A 39 2.83 29.33 8.41
C SER A 39 3.84 29.28 7.26
N PRO A 40 4.67 30.33 7.09
CA PRO A 40 5.84 30.27 6.21
C PRO A 40 6.73 29.05 6.53
N ASN A 41 7.20 28.36 5.50
CA ASN A 41 8.03 27.14 5.58
C ASN A 41 7.36 25.89 6.17
N GLU A 42 6.07 25.94 6.50
CA GLU A 42 5.33 24.77 6.96
C GLU A 42 5.04 23.80 5.79
N THR A 43 5.09 22.50 6.05
CA THR A 43 4.73 21.48 5.05
C THR A 43 3.32 20.98 5.23
N PHE A 44 2.63 20.76 4.11
CA PHE A 44 1.29 20.19 4.08
C PHE A 44 1.19 19.08 3.05
N ASP A 45 0.23 18.20 3.29
CA ASP A 45 -0.09 17.09 2.40
C ASP A 45 -1.38 17.38 1.65
N CYS A 46 -1.34 17.13 0.34
CA CYS A 46 -2.42 17.40 -0.59
C CYS A 46 -2.87 16.06 -1.20
N PRO A 47 -4.13 15.62 -1.01
CA PRO A 47 -4.61 14.37 -1.57
C PRO A 47 -4.84 14.50 -3.08
N LEU A 48 -3.91 14.01 -3.89
CA LEU A 48 -4.01 14.00 -5.36
C LEU A 48 -4.86 12.85 -5.90
N GLY A 49 -5.51 12.05 -5.05
CA GLY A 49 -6.35 10.95 -5.52
C GLY A 49 -5.55 9.87 -6.26
N ASN A 50 -6.19 9.14 -7.17
CA ASN A 50 -5.52 8.05 -7.90
C ASN A 50 -4.78 8.61 -9.12
N ASP A 51 -3.49 8.32 -9.24
CA ASP A 51 -2.70 8.70 -10.41
C ASP A 51 -2.89 7.69 -11.56
N PRO A 52 -3.48 8.10 -12.69
CA PRO A 52 -3.70 7.21 -13.83
C PRO A 52 -2.40 6.81 -14.55
N SER A 53 -1.30 7.55 -14.31
CA SER A 53 0.01 7.29 -14.93
C SER A 53 0.75 6.10 -14.31
N ILE A 54 0.28 5.61 -13.17
CA ILE A 54 0.81 4.42 -12.50
C ILE A 54 -0.27 3.35 -12.54
N GLN A 55 -0.14 2.43 -13.49
CA GLN A 55 -1.09 1.35 -13.65
C GLN A 55 -0.67 0.14 -12.82
N ILE A 56 -1.57 -0.35 -11.97
CA ILE A 56 -1.35 -1.55 -11.16
C ILE A 56 -2.32 -2.63 -11.64
N ILE A 57 -1.76 -3.74 -12.14
CA ILE A 57 -2.52 -4.89 -12.63
C ILE A 57 -2.32 -6.05 -11.65
N TYR A 58 -3.44 -6.52 -11.12
CA TYR A 58 -3.49 -7.71 -10.29
C TYR A 58 -3.91 -8.89 -11.15
N HIS A 59 -3.00 -9.82 -11.40
CA HIS A 59 -3.35 -11.05 -12.10
C HIS A 59 -4.20 -11.97 -11.21
N PRO A 60 -4.97 -12.90 -11.80
CA PRO A 60 -5.71 -13.90 -11.06
C PRO A 60 -4.79 -14.69 -10.11
N ARG A 61 -5.26 -14.90 -8.89
CA ARG A 61 -4.55 -15.69 -7.87
C ARG A 61 -4.51 -17.14 -8.32
N LYS A 62 -3.31 -17.72 -8.34
CA LYS A 62 -3.09 -19.15 -8.57
C LYS A 62 -3.06 -19.85 -7.22
N GLU A 63 -3.78 -20.96 -7.12
CA GLU A 63 -3.84 -21.79 -5.94
C GLU A 63 -3.26 -23.18 -6.25
N LYS A 64 -2.48 -23.71 -5.32
CA LYS A 64 -2.01 -25.09 -5.32
C LYS A 64 -2.33 -25.69 -3.96
N ILE A 65 -3.29 -26.60 -3.94
CA ILE A 65 -3.66 -27.36 -2.75
C ILE A 65 -2.84 -28.65 -2.78
N TYR A 66 -2.17 -28.93 -1.67
CA TYR A 66 -1.47 -30.18 -1.43
C TYR A 66 -2.12 -30.86 -0.22
N ASP A 67 -2.74 -32.00 -0.49
CA ASP A 67 -3.21 -32.91 0.55
C ASP A 67 -2.20 -34.08 0.63
N PRO A 68 -1.43 -34.20 1.73
CA PRO A 68 -0.64 -35.39 1.96
C PRO A 68 -1.59 -36.59 2.02
N LYS A 69 -1.32 -37.59 1.18
CA LYS A 69 -2.06 -38.85 1.20
C LYS A 69 -2.01 -39.43 2.61
N SER A 70 -3.14 -39.97 3.03
CA SER A 70 -3.40 -40.45 4.39
C SER A 70 -2.45 -41.57 4.81
N ASP A 71 -1.31 -41.19 5.40
CA ASP A 71 -0.62 -42.05 6.34
C ASP A 71 -1.03 -41.66 7.75
N LEU A 72 -1.20 -42.70 8.55
CA LEU A 72 -2.06 -42.73 9.72
C LEU A 72 -1.61 -41.69 10.77
N TYR A 73 -2.60 -40.90 11.24
CA TYR A 73 -2.61 -40.04 12.43
C TYR A 73 -2.39 -38.53 12.32
N THR A 74 -2.02 -37.93 11.18
CA THR A 74 -2.13 -36.45 11.06
C THR A 74 -2.41 -36.01 9.63
N LYS A 75 -3.67 -35.67 9.33
CA LYS A 75 -4.07 -35.06 8.06
C LYS A 75 -3.78 -33.56 8.14
N SER A 76 -2.76 -33.07 7.43
CA SER A 76 -2.46 -31.63 7.33
C SER A 76 -2.65 -31.15 5.89
N THR A 77 -3.63 -30.29 5.63
CA THR A 77 -3.85 -29.74 4.28
C THR A 77 -3.02 -28.46 4.11
N THR A 78 -2.24 -28.37 3.03
CA THR A 78 -1.43 -27.18 2.73
C THR A 78 -1.93 -26.51 1.47
N ALA A 79 -2.43 -25.28 1.58
CA ALA A 79 -2.79 -24.44 0.43
C ALA A 79 -1.70 -23.39 0.19
N THR A 80 -1.09 -23.39 -0.99
CA THR A 80 -0.15 -22.35 -1.44
C THR A 80 -0.84 -21.45 -2.44
N TYR A 81 -0.73 -20.14 -2.21
CA TYR A 81 -1.28 -19.14 -3.10
C TYR A 81 -0.19 -18.25 -3.68
N ALA A 82 -0.30 -17.93 -4.97
CA ALA A 82 0.59 -17.02 -5.65
C ALA A 82 -0.21 -16.01 -6.48
N GLN A 83 0.15 -14.73 -6.39
CA GLN A 83 -0.46 -13.68 -7.19
C GLN A 83 0.62 -12.80 -7.79
N CYS A 84 0.56 -12.60 -9.11
CA CYS A 84 1.45 -11.67 -9.80
C CYS A 84 0.83 -10.27 -9.78
N ILE A 85 1.63 -9.28 -9.39
CA ILE A 85 1.27 -7.86 -9.40
C ILE A 85 2.23 -7.19 -10.40
N MET A 86 1.68 -6.59 -11.44
CA MET A 86 2.44 -5.84 -12.44
C MET A 86 2.20 -4.36 -12.25
N ILE A 87 3.29 -3.57 -12.16
CA ILE A 87 3.24 -2.12 -11.97
C ILE A 87 3.88 -1.48 -13.20
N TYR A 88 3.13 -0.62 -13.87
CA TYR A 88 3.57 0.09 -15.06
C TYR A 88 3.64 1.60 -14.76
N ASN A 89 4.81 2.18 -14.94
CA ASN A 89 5.02 3.63 -14.82
C ASN A 89 5.02 4.25 -16.22
N SER A 90 3.99 5.03 -16.56
CA SER A 90 3.93 5.78 -17.81
C SER A 90 4.45 7.21 -17.68
N LYS A 91 5.04 7.59 -16.53
CA LYS A 91 5.63 8.91 -16.34
C LYS A 91 6.95 9.05 -17.11
N PRO A 92 7.30 10.28 -17.55
CA PRO A 92 8.61 10.54 -18.15
C PRO A 92 9.75 10.46 -17.13
N VAL A 93 9.45 10.40 -15.84
CA VAL A 93 10.41 10.38 -14.73
C VAL A 93 10.31 9.04 -13.99
N PRO A 94 11.43 8.44 -13.54
CA PRO A 94 11.40 7.28 -12.65
C PRO A 94 10.73 7.59 -11.31
N ILE A 95 10.21 6.55 -10.66
CA ILE A 95 9.62 6.65 -9.31
C ILE A 95 10.72 6.25 -8.32
N ASP A 96 11.14 7.19 -7.48
CA ASP A 96 12.25 6.96 -6.53
C ASP A 96 11.87 6.02 -5.38
N GLU A 97 10.64 6.11 -4.85
CA GLU A 97 10.19 5.36 -3.66
C GLU A 97 8.87 4.62 -3.89
N LEU A 98 8.93 3.45 -4.53
CA LEU A 98 7.75 2.59 -4.73
C LEU A 98 7.61 1.56 -3.61
N THR A 99 6.55 1.67 -2.82
CA THR A 99 6.22 0.67 -1.78
C THR A 99 4.94 -0.09 -2.13
N VAL A 100 5.01 -1.42 -2.15
CA VAL A 100 3.84 -2.30 -2.34
C VAL A 100 3.43 -2.88 -1.00
N ILE A 101 2.22 -2.56 -0.54
CA ILE A 101 1.67 -3.02 0.73
C ILE A 101 0.65 -4.12 0.47
N GLY A 102 0.90 -5.33 1.00
CA GLY A 102 -0.02 -6.46 0.97
C GLY A 102 -0.47 -6.83 2.39
N GLN A 103 -1.71 -7.30 2.52
CA GLN A 103 -2.20 -7.88 3.77
C GLN A 103 -1.81 -9.36 3.84
N ILE A 104 -1.31 -9.78 4.99
CA ILE A 104 -1.07 -11.18 5.30
C ILE A 104 -2.14 -11.58 6.32
N PRO A 105 -2.92 -12.65 6.07
CA PRO A 105 -3.90 -13.11 7.04
C PRO A 105 -3.21 -13.50 8.35
N VAL A 106 -3.97 -13.48 9.44
CA VAL A 106 -3.53 -13.91 10.76
C VAL A 106 -4.58 -14.87 11.29
N PHE A 107 -4.14 -15.95 11.92
CA PHE A 107 -5.02 -16.92 12.57
C PHE A 107 -4.69 -17.01 14.05
N GLU A 108 -5.73 -17.15 14.87
CA GLU A 108 -5.62 -17.35 16.33
C GLU A 108 -5.40 -18.84 16.68
N ASP A 109 -5.86 -19.75 15.83
CA ASP A 109 -5.71 -21.18 16.03
C ASP A 109 -4.24 -21.61 15.84
N PRO A 110 -3.57 -22.16 16.88
CA PRO A 110 -2.18 -22.61 16.79
C PRO A 110 -1.97 -23.77 15.80
N GLN A 111 -3.04 -24.44 15.34
CA GLN A 111 -2.94 -25.51 14.34
C GLN A 111 -2.74 -24.98 12.91
N VAL A 112 -3.00 -23.69 12.65
CA VAL A 112 -2.89 -23.08 11.34
C VAL A 112 -1.67 -22.18 11.29
N SER A 113 -0.71 -22.51 10.41
CA SER A 113 0.47 -21.68 10.17
C SER A 113 0.41 -21.01 8.80
N ILE A 114 0.71 -19.71 8.76
CA ILE A 114 0.86 -18.96 7.51
C ILE A 114 2.33 -18.64 7.32
N ILE A 115 2.84 -18.94 6.12
CA ILE A 115 4.22 -18.66 5.74
C ILE A 115 4.21 -17.86 4.44
N LEU A 116 4.78 -16.65 4.46
CA LEU A 116 5.04 -15.89 3.25
C LEU A 116 6.28 -16.48 2.56
N LYS A 117 6.13 -16.99 1.33
CA LYS A 117 7.23 -17.60 0.57
C LYS A 117 8.01 -16.60 -0.27
N SER A 118 7.30 -15.63 -0.87
CA SER A 118 7.90 -14.61 -1.73
C SER A 118 6.91 -13.43 -1.86
N PRO A 119 7.36 -12.17 -1.82
CA PRO A 119 8.73 -11.72 -1.54
C PRO A 119 9.16 -12.01 -0.09
N GLU A 120 10.47 -12.03 0.19
CA GLU A 120 10.96 -12.14 1.57
C GLU A 120 10.60 -10.88 2.37
N LEU A 121 10.10 -11.05 3.60
CA LEU A 121 9.85 -9.93 4.49
C LEU A 121 11.18 -9.34 4.96
N THR A 122 11.33 -8.03 4.83
CA THR A 122 12.42 -7.31 5.46
C THR A 122 12.23 -7.31 6.99
N ILE A 123 13.34 -7.25 7.75
CA ILE A 123 13.37 -7.33 9.21
C ILE A 123 12.40 -6.33 9.87
N VAL A 124 12.29 -5.11 9.32
CA VAL A 124 11.38 -4.05 9.79
C VAL A 124 9.92 -4.49 9.84
N TYR A 125 9.49 -5.36 8.92
CA TYR A 125 8.10 -5.80 8.85
C TYR A 125 7.80 -6.96 9.82
N LEU A 126 8.81 -7.77 10.15
CA LEU A 126 8.68 -8.85 11.14
C LEU A 126 8.43 -8.31 12.54
N GLU A 127 9.04 -7.18 12.91
CA GLU A 127 8.83 -6.53 14.20
C GLU A 127 7.41 -5.97 14.34
N ARG A 128 6.85 -5.39 13.28
CA ARG A 128 5.47 -4.88 13.27
C ARG A 128 4.43 -6.00 13.40
N LEU A 129 4.66 -7.14 12.75
CA LEU A 129 3.79 -8.32 12.87
C LEU A 129 3.76 -8.84 14.31
N LYS A 130 4.90 -8.86 14.99
CA LYS A 130 4.98 -9.28 16.41
C LYS A 130 4.22 -8.34 17.35
N GLN A 131 4.20 -7.04 17.07
CA GLN A 131 3.48 -6.04 17.88
C GLN A 131 1.95 -6.15 17.78
N HIS A 132 1.42 -6.68 16.68
CA HIS A 132 -0.03 -6.84 16.48
C HIS A 132 -0.55 -8.22 16.93
N LEU A 133 0.35 -9.10 17.38
CA LEU A 133 0.07 -10.46 17.86
C LEU A 133 0.15 -10.57 19.41
N GLN A 134 0.25 -9.44 20.12
CA GLN A 134 0.15 -9.33 21.58
C GLN A 134 -1.16 -8.65 21.97
#